data_AF-A0A327JBI4-F1
#
_entry.id   AF-A0A327JBI4-F1
#
_cell.length_a   1.000
_cell.length_b   1.000
_cell.length_c   1.000
_cell.angle_alpha   90.00
_cell.angle_beta   90.00
_cell.angle_gamma   90.00
#
_symmetry.space_group_name_H-M   'P 1'
#
loop_
_entity.id
_entity.type
_entity.pdbx_description
1 polymer ?
#
loop_
_entity_poly.entity_id
_entity_poly.type
_entity_poly.pdbx_seq_one_letter_code
_entity_poly.pdbx_strand_id
1 'polypeptide(L)'
;MKIQPLQNTNPNTSFGAKISTPSVFEVTSMKIFHNDGVEGFKEVTKALLDKPIKATGAKGYKYYANIFGKQIMEKYPEIAKATEDIKNIVAQNPLISKLELEHRINPIIKKFGPTIDINL
;
A
#
# COMPACT_ATOMS: atom_id res chain seq x y z
N MET A 1 47.04 -12.84 8.09
CA MET A 1 45.61 -13.08 7.83
C MET A 1 45.01 -11.81 7.25
N LYS A 2 44.57 -11.82 5.98
CA LYS A 2 43.83 -10.71 5.39
C LYS A 2 42.35 -10.99 5.61
N ILE A 3 41.69 -10.17 6.41
CA ILE A 3 40.25 -10.22 6.63
C ILE A 3 39.63 -9.56 5.41
N GLN A 4 38.94 -10.32 4.56
CA GLN A 4 38.11 -9.73 3.51
C GLN A 4 36.91 -9.04 4.17
N PRO A 5 36.57 -7.80 3.78
CA PRO A 5 35.31 -7.22 4.19
C PRO A 5 34.18 -8.03 3.54
N LEU A 6 33.20 -8.44 4.34
CA LEU A 6 31.93 -8.98 3.86
C LEU A 6 31.29 -7.92 2.94
N GLN A 7 31.41 -8.10 1.63
CA GLN A 7 30.61 -7.36 0.67
C GLN A 7 29.17 -7.82 0.84
N ASN A 8 28.38 -7.04 1.58
CA ASN A 8 26.95 -7.23 1.71
C ASN A 8 26.27 -6.78 0.41
N THR A 9 26.19 -7.68 -0.56
CA THR A 9 25.48 -7.45 -1.84
C THR A 9 24.01 -7.85 -1.73
N ASN A 10 23.29 -7.29 -0.76
CA ASN A 10 21.83 -7.39 -0.72
C ASN A 10 21.22 -6.02 -1.06
N PRO A 11 20.72 -5.80 -2.29
CA PRO A 11 20.09 -4.54 -2.67
C PRO A 11 18.73 -4.29 -1.98
N ASN A 12 18.25 -5.21 -1.12
CA ASN A 12 16.95 -5.16 -0.45
C ASN A 12 17.06 -5.09 1.08
N THR A 13 17.74 -4.09 1.62
CA THR A 13 17.61 -3.83 3.07
C THR A 13 16.62 -2.70 3.27
N SER A 14 15.37 -3.05 3.61
CA SER A 14 14.32 -2.07 3.91
C SER A 14 14.05 -1.98 5.41
N PHE A 15 13.86 -0.74 5.88
CA PHE A 15 13.77 -0.33 7.30
C PHE A 15 12.58 0.62 7.57
N GLY A 16 11.64 0.71 6.65
CA GLY A 16 10.40 1.47 6.79
C GLY A 16 9.31 0.66 7.50
N ALA A 17 8.08 1.16 7.44
CA ALA A 17 6.95 0.43 8.01
C ALA A 17 6.60 -0.76 7.10
N LYS A 18 6.59 -1.96 7.68
CA LYS A 18 6.08 -3.16 7.02
C LYS A 18 4.57 -3.15 7.07
N ILE A 19 3.96 -2.90 5.93
CA ILE A 19 2.51 -2.73 5.79
C ILE A 19 1.98 -3.87 4.90
N SER A 20 0.78 -4.36 5.21
CA SER A 20 0.03 -5.28 4.37
C SER A 20 -0.07 -4.74 2.94
N THR A 21 0.36 -5.56 1.97
CA THR A 21 0.32 -5.20 0.55
C THR A 21 -1.08 -4.77 0.09
N PRO A 22 -2.17 -5.53 0.39
CA PRO A 22 -3.53 -5.07 0.14
C PRO A 22 -3.82 -3.67 0.69
N SER A 23 -3.43 -3.36 1.92
CA SER A 23 -3.70 -2.07 2.56
C SER A 23 -3.01 -0.90 1.84
N VAL A 24 -1.77 -1.10 1.37
CA VAL A 24 -1.06 -0.12 0.53
C VAL A 24 -1.82 0.14 -0.77
N PHE A 25 -2.29 -0.91 -1.43
CA PHE A 25 -3.04 -0.78 -2.69
C PHE A 25 -4.45 -0.22 -2.50
N GLU A 26 -5.11 -0.49 -1.38
CA GLU A 26 -6.39 0.16 -1.04
C GLU A 26 -6.20 1.67 -0.84
N VAL A 27 -5.12 2.09 -0.18
CA VAL A 27 -4.80 3.51 0.04
C VAL A 27 -4.44 4.23 -1.26
N THR A 28 -3.58 3.66 -2.09
CA THR A 28 -3.14 4.31 -3.34
C THR A 28 -4.26 4.36 -4.39
N SER A 29 -5.13 3.35 -4.43
CA SER A 29 -6.30 3.32 -5.32
C SER A 29 -7.51 4.08 -4.76
N MET A 30 -7.53 4.35 -3.46
CA MET A 30 -8.70 4.83 -2.71
C MET A 30 -9.93 3.92 -2.90
N LYS A 31 -9.71 2.61 -2.99
CA LYS A 31 -10.75 1.58 -3.15
C LYS A 31 -10.57 0.49 -2.11
N ILE A 32 -11.68 0.06 -1.51
CA ILE A 32 -11.70 -1.02 -0.52
C ILE A 32 -12.06 -2.30 -1.25
N PHE A 33 -11.19 -3.30 -1.19
CA PHE A 33 -11.38 -4.58 -1.88
C PHE A 33 -11.00 -5.78 -1.01
N HIS A 34 -10.09 -5.63 -0.05
CA HIS A 34 -9.65 -6.67 0.86
C HIS A 34 -10.19 -6.43 2.28
N ASN A 35 -9.86 -5.28 2.87
CA ASN A 35 -10.19 -4.98 4.25
C ASN A 35 -11.67 -4.61 4.43
N ASP A 36 -12.16 -4.71 5.66
CA ASP A 36 -13.51 -4.25 6.00
C ASP A 36 -13.48 -2.77 6.35
N GLY A 37 -14.33 -1.99 5.68
CA GLY A 37 -14.38 -0.54 5.86
C GLY A 37 -13.02 0.11 5.60
N VAL A 38 -12.56 0.95 6.53
CA VAL A 38 -11.33 1.74 6.38
C VAL A 38 -10.12 1.14 7.10
N GLU A 39 -10.13 -0.14 7.47
CA GLU A 39 -9.03 -0.74 8.24
C GLU A 39 -7.68 -0.68 7.51
N GLY A 40 -7.63 -0.92 6.20
CA GLY A 40 -6.39 -0.75 5.43
C GLY A 40 -5.87 0.69 5.45
N PHE A 41 -6.77 1.68 5.45
CA PHE A 41 -6.40 3.09 5.55
C PHE A 41 -5.84 3.42 6.94
N LYS A 42 -6.41 2.84 7.99
CA LYS A 42 -5.93 2.99 9.37
C LYS A 42 -4.54 2.40 9.54
N GLU A 43 -4.31 1.20 8.99
CA GLU A 43 -3.01 0.53 9.04
C GLU A 43 -1.92 1.40 8.43
N VAL A 44 -2.09 1.82 7.17
CA VAL A 44 -1.12 2.68 6.47
C VAL A 44 -0.94 4.02 7.19
N THR A 45 -2.04 4.65 7.62
CA THR A 45 -1.97 5.95 8.31
C THR A 45 -1.21 5.84 9.62
N LYS A 46 -1.45 4.80 10.44
CA LYS A 46 -0.74 4.62 11.71
C LYS A 46 0.73 4.27 11.50
N ALA A 47 1.03 3.54 10.44
CA ALA A 47 2.38 3.13 10.08
C ALA A 47 3.27 4.30 9.64
N LEU A 48 2.69 5.29 8.93
CA LEU A 48 3.44 6.35 8.27
C LEU A 48 3.34 7.71 8.97
N LEU A 49 2.52 7.81 10.02
CA LEU A 49 2.34 9.06 10.73
C LEU A 49 3.17 9.09 12.02
N ASP A 50 4.10 10.03 12.09
CA ASP A 50 5.02 10.19 13.22
C ASP A 50 4.32 10.51 14.55
N LYS A 51 3.15 11.16 14.50
CA LYS A 51 2.40 11.59 15.69
C LYS A 51 1.05 10.90 15.74
N PRO A 52 0.62 10.37 16.90
CA PRO A 52 -0.71 9.77 17.01
C PRO A 52 -1.81 10.79 16.70
N ILE A 53 -2.75 10.41 15.83
CA ILE A 53 -3.89 11.28 15.52
C ILE A 53 -4.90 11.23 16.66
N LYS A 54 -5.38 12.40 17.10
CA LYS A 54 -6.58 12.47 17.96
C LYS A 54 -7.77 11.93 17.18
N ALA A 55 -8.40 10.88 17.73
CA ALA A 55 -9.62 10.21 17.29
C ALA A 55 -10.24 10.76 15.99
N THR A 56 -9.67 10.38 14.85
CA THR A 56 -10.30 10.71 13.57
C THR A 56 -11.29 9.63 13.21
N GLY A 57 -12.56 10.00 13.01
CA GLY A 57 -13.51 9.10 12.36
C GLY A 57 -13.07 8.74 10.93
N ALA A 58 -13.89 7.97 10.21
CA ALA A 58 -13.57 7.49 8.86
C ALA A 58 -13.13 8.59 7.88
N LYS A 59 -13.65 9.81 8.02
CA LYS A 59 -13.26 10.97 7.19
C LYS A 59 -11.79 11.35 7.35
N GLY A 60 -11.24 11.33 8.56
CA GLY A 60 -9.84 11.71 8.77
C GLY A 60 -8.88 10.63 8.27
N TYR A 61 -9.19 9.35 8.46
CA TYR A 61 -8.40 8.28 7.87
C TYR A 61 -8.39 8.34 6.33
N LYS A 62 -9.52 8.69 5.69
CA LYS A 62 -9.56 8.92 4.24
C LYS A 62 -8.70 10.11 3.81
N TYR A 63 -8.66 11.18 4.60
CA TYR A 63 -7.82 12.35 4.31
C TYR A 63 -6.34 11.98 4.31
N TYR A 64 -5.85 11.29 5.36
CA TYR A 64 -4.45 10.87 5.43
C TYR A 64 -4.11 9.79 4.40
N ALA A 65 -5.01 8.82 4.16
CA ALA A 65 -4.83 7.85 3.09
C ALA A 65 -4.64 8.52 1.73
N ASN A 66 -5.41 9.56 1.40
CA ASN A 66 -5.22 10.29 0.15
C ASN A 66 -3.87 11.01 0.06
N ILE A 67 -3.34 11.52 1.17
CA ILE A 67 -2.02 12.17 1.21
C ILE A 67 -0.92 11.11 1.03
N PHE A 68 -0.91 10.09 1.88
CA PHE A 68 0.10 9.04 1.84
C PHE A 68 0.05 8.24 0.54
N GLY A 69 -1.15 7.96 0.02
CA GLY A 69 -1.33 7.28 -1.26
C GLY A 69 -0.65 8.03 -2.41
N LYS A 70 -0.73 9.37 -2.43
CA LYS A 70 0.00 10.18 -3.43
C LYS A 70 1.51 10.10 -3.23
N GLN A 71 1.99 10.29 -2.01
CA GLN A 71 3.42 10.21 -1.70
C GLN A 71 4.03 8.84 -2.03
N ILE A 72 3.30 7.76 -1.75
CA ILE A 72 3.70 6.39 -2.11
C ILE A 72 3.78 6.27 -3.64
N MET A 73 2.78 6.71 -4.39
CA MET A 73 2.82 6.62 -5.86
C MET A 73 3.93 7.49 -6.47
N GLU A 74 4.26 8.63 -5.87
CA GLU A 74 5.36 9.50 -6.31
C GLU A 74 6.73 8.85 -6.08
N LYS A 75 6.91 8.16 -4.94
CA LYS A 75 8.18 7.55 -4.54
C LYS A 75 8.42 6.16 -5.13
N TYR A 76 7.35 5.40 -5.39
CA TYR A 76 7.39 4.01 -5.83
C TYR A 76 6.64 3.82 -7.17
N PRO A 77 7.30 4.03 -8.32
CA PRO A 77 6.67 3.96 -9.64
C PRO A 77 6.02 2.60 -9.96
N GLU A 78 6.57 1.51 -9.44
CA GLU A 78 6.00 0.16 -9.59
C GLU A 78 4.65 0.02 -8.88
N ILE A 79 4.49 0.65 -7.72
CA ILE A 79 3.21 0.71 -7.00
C ILE A 79 2.25 1.60 -7.79
N ALA A 80 2.70 2.77 -8.27
CA ALA A 80 1.87 3.66 -9.08
C ALA A 80 1.29 2.97 -10.33
N LYS A 81 2.12 2.19 -11.04
CA LYS A 81 1.67 1.42 -12.21
C LYS A 81 0.63 0.38 -11.84
N ALA A 82 0.88 -0.42 -10.80
CA ALA A 82 -0.07 -1.43 -10.34
C ALA A 82 -1.38 -0.80 -9.83
N THR A 83 -1.31 0.36 -9.19
CA THR A 83 -2.49 1.13 -8.76
C THR A 83 -3.32 1.61 -9.96
N GLU A 84 -2.68 2.01 -11.05
CA GLU A 84 -3.39 2.40 -12.27
C GLU A 84 -4.09 1.21 -12.93
N ASP A 85 -3.44 0.04 -12.97
CA ASP A 85 -4.06 -1.21 -13.43
C ASP A 85 -5.32 -1.54 -12.60
N ILE A 86 -5.25 -1.37 -11.27
CA ILE A 86 -6.40 -1.54 -10.38
C ILE A 86 -7.52 -0.53 -10.68
N LYS A 87 -7.18 0.76 -10.84
CA LYS A 87 -8.17 1.80 -11.17
C LYS A 87 -8.86 1.51 -12.50
N ASN A 88 -8.13 1.02 -13.49
CA ASN A 88 -8.68 0.61 -14.79
C ASN A 88 -9.69 -0.54 -14.65
N ILE A 89 -9.40 -1.55 -13.83
CA ILE A 89 -10.36 -2.64 -13.55
C ILE A 89 -11.66 -2.07 -12.97
N VAL A 90 -11.56 -1.17 -11.98
CA VAL A 90 -12.74 -0.55 -11.35
C VAL A 90 -13.51 0.33 -12.33
N ALA A 91 -12.82 1.11 -13.16
CA ALA A 91 -13.45 1.99 -14.15
C ALA A 91 -14.22 1.20 -15.22
N GLN A 92 -13.67 0.06 -15.67
CA GLN A 92 -14.31 -0.82 -16.64
C GLN A 92 -15.46 -1.65 -16.04
N ASN A 93 -15.50 -1.82 -14.71
CA ASN A 93 -16.47 -2.66 -14.02
C ASN A 93 -17.08 -1.91 -12.82
N PRO A 94 -17.88 -0.85 -13.03
CA PRO A 94 -18.34 0.04 -11.95
C PRO A 94 -19.24 -0.63 -10.90
N LEU A 95 -19.85 -1.77 -11.24
CA LEU A 95 -20.74 -2.55 -10.36
C LEU A 95 -20.08 -3.84 -9.85
N ILE A 96 -18.76 -3.99 -10.02
CA ILE A 96 -18.03 -5.18 -9.56
C ILE A 96 -18.21 -5.36 -8.05
N SER A 97 -18.47 -6.60 -7.63
CA SER A 97 -18.57 -6.93 -6.21
C SER A 97 -17.20 -6.84 -5.53
N LYS A 98 -17.16 -6.62 -4.21
CA LYS A 98 -15.90 -6.61 -3.43
C LYS A 98 -15.09 -7.90 -3.65
N LEU A 99 -15.75 -9.06 -3.54
CA LEU A 99 -15.12 -10.37 -3.70
C LEU A 99 -14.54 -10.57 -5.10
N GLU A 100 -15.27 -10.17 -6.14
CA GLU A 100 -14.79 -10.28 -7.51
C GLU A 100 -13.64 -9.30 -7.78
N LEU A 101 -13.72 -8.09 -7.24
CA LEU A 101 -12.67 -7.09 -7.33
C LEU A 101 -11.38 -7.61 -6.68
N GLU A 102 -11.48 -8.16 -5.47
CA GLU A 102 -10.35 -8.80 -4.78
C GLU A 102 -9.74 -9.93 -5.62
N HIS A 103 -10.58 -10.79 -6.20
CA HIS A 103 -10.12 -11.87 -7.08
C HIS A 103 -9.33 -11.36 -8.29
N ARG A 104 -9.78 -10.28 -8.93
CA ARG A 104 -9.10 -9.68 -10.09
C ARG A 104 -7.83 -8.91 -9.73
N ILE A 105 -7.79 -8.27 -8.55
CA ILE A 105 -6.63 -7.50 -8.07
C ILE A 105 -5.54 -8.41 -7.51
N ASN A 106 -5.90 -9.53 -6.88
CA ASN A 106 -4.95 -10.43 -6.22
C ASN A 106 -3.73 -10.84 -7.07
N PRO A 107 -3.85 -11.19 -8.37
CA PRO A 107 -2.71 -11.47 -9.24
C PRO A 107 -1.75 -10.28 -9.43
N ILE A 108 -2.27 -9.05 -9.38
CA ILE A 108 -1.46 -7.82 -9.49
C ILE A 108 -0.63 -7.65 -8.22
N ILE A 109 -1.30 -7.69 -7.07
CA ILE A 109 -0.67 -7.32 -5.79
C ILE A 109 0.22 -8.44 -5.23
N LYS A 110 -0.02 -9.71 -5.58
CA LYS A 110 0.85 -10.85 -5.18
C LYS A 110 2.30 -10.70 -5.67
N LYS A 111 2.55 -9.93 -6.73
CA LYS A 111 3.89 -9.65 -7.26
C LYS A 111 4.79 -8.90 -6.26
N PHE A 112 4.17 -8.22 -5.30
CA PHE A 112 4.85 -7.41 -4.28
C PHE A 112 5.08 -8.19 -2.98
N GLY A 113 4.64 -9.44 -2.89
CA GLY A 113 4.65 -10.22 -1.65
C GLY A 113 3.50 -9.85 -0.70
N PRO A 114 3.43 -10.49 0.48
CA PRO A 114 2.34 -10.27 1.44
C PRO A 114 2.43 -8.93 2.17
N THR A 115 3.63 -8.35 2.27
CA THR A 115 3.89 -7.05 2.88
C THR A 115 4.85 -6.24 2.01
N ILE A 116 4.68 -4.92 2.03
CA ILE A 116 5.58 -3.96 1.40
C ILE A 116 6.22 -3.13 2.51
N ASP A 117 7.50 -2.84 2.33
CA ASP A 117 8.22 -1.95 3.20
C ASP A 117 8.16 -0.52 2.63
N ILE A 118 7.44 0.36 3.33
CA ILE A 118 7.19 1.75 2.91
C ILE A 118 7.91 2.69 3.85
N ASN A 119 8.69 3.61 3.28
CA ASN A 119 9.30 4.72 3.98
C ASN A 119 8.98 5.98 3.18
N LEU A 120 8.43 7.03 3.79
CA LEU A 120 8.06 8.28 3.10
C LEU A 120 9.01 9.41 3.46
#